data_AF-A0A0P0VGM9-F1
#
_entry.id   AF-A0A0P0VGM9-F1
#
_cell.length_a   1.000
_cell.length_b   1.000
_cell.length_c   1.000
_cell.angle_alpha   90.00
_cell.angle_beta   90.00
_cell.angle_gamma   90.00
#
_symmetry.space_group_name_H-M   'P 1'
#
loop_
_entity.id
_entity.type
_entity.pdbx_description
1 polymer ?
#
loop_
_entity_poly.entity_id
_entity_poly.type
_entity_poly.pdbx_seq_one_letter_code
_entity_poly.pdbx_strand_id
1 'polypeptide(L)' 'MASGLVVAATDPLRAFLASAAASHDLPADLRDLASSLAARSAVPYRSLRDIWCAASSTAPTSCSPAPSHATRAMS' A
#
# COMPACT_ATOMS: atom_id res chain seq x y z
N MET A 1 19.05 12.33 -15.48
CA MET A 1 18.00 13.30 -15.07
C MET A 1 16.80 12.49 -14.62
N ALA A 2 16.30 12.64 -13.39
CA ALA A 2 15.04 12.02 -13.02
C ALA A 2 13.92 12.74 -13.79
N SER A 3 13.63 12.27 -15.00
CA SER A 3 12.55 12.79 -15.83
C SER A 3 11.23 12.35 -15.20
N GLY A 4 10.74 13.13 -14.23
CA GLY A 4 9.50 12.84 -13.56
C GLY A 4 9.29 13.64 -12.27
N LEU A 5 8.06 13.59 -11.77
CA LEU A 5 7.70 14.18 -10.50
C LEU A 5 8.39 13.45 -9.35
N VAL A 6 9.05 14.19 -8.48
CA VAL A 6 9.64 13.69 -7.24
C VAL A 6 8.90 14.34 -6.08
N VAL A 7 8.52 13.54 -5.09
CA VAL A 7 7.85 14.01 -3.87
C VAL A 7 8.79 13.91 -2.69
N ALA A 8 8.68 14.83 -1.74
CA ALA A 8 9.42 14.75 -0.50
C ALA A 8 8.96 13.53 0.30
N ALA A 9 9.90 12.78 0.87
CA ALA A 9 9.62 11.66 1.75
C ALA A 9 9.21 12.17 3.14
N THR A 10 7.95 12.61 3.25
CA THR A 10 7.34 12.99 4.52
C THR A 10 7.21 11.78 5.42
N ASP A 11 7.02 12.02 6.72
CA ASP A 11 6.91 10.95 7.72
C ASP A 11 5.82 9.91 7.40
N PRO A 12 4.58 10.29 7.01
CA PRO A 12 3.55 9.32 6.62
C PRO A 12 3.95 8.48 5.40
N LEU A 13 4.71 9.08 4.49
CA LEU A 13 5.15 8.43 3.26
C LEU A 13 6.29 7.44 3.56
N ARG A 14 7.19 7.77 4.49
CA ARG A 14 8.19 6.84 5.01
C ARG A 14 7.56 5.67 5.75
N ALA A 15 6.55 5.94 6.59
CA ALA A 15 5.81 4.90 7.28
C ALA A 15 5.11 3.94 6.29
N PHE A 16 4.50 4.48 5.24
CA PHE A 16 3.94 3.68 4.15
C PHE A 16 5.00 2.81 3.46
N LEU A 17 6.14 3.39 3.08
CA LEU A 17 7.22 2.65 2.41
C LEU A 17 7.84 1.58 3.32
N ALA A 18 8.01 1.86 4.61
CA ALA A 18 8.50 0.89 5.58
C ALA A 18 7.51 -0.27 5.77
N SER A 19 6.21 0.03 5.79
CA SER A 19 5.15 -1.00 5.82
C SER A 19 5.19 -1.86 4.55
N ALA A 20 5.24 -1.22 3.38
CA ALA A 20 5.33 -1.90 2.08
C ALA A 20 6.60 -2.76 1.96
N ALA A 21 7.73 -2.31 2.49
CA ALA A 21 8.96 -3.11 2.54
C ALA A 21 8.79 -4.42 3.34
N ALA A 22 7.93 -4.40 4.37
CA ALA A 22 7.63 -5.57 5.19
C ALA A 22 6.45 -6.42 4.67
N SER A 23 5.58 -5.88 3.81
CA SER A 23 4.38 -6.58 3.31
C SER A 23 4.72 -7.74 2.36
N HIS A 24 4.44 -8.98 2.77
CA HIS A 24 4.75 -10.18 1.99
C HIS A 24 3.88 -10.36 0.74
N ASP A 25 2.77 -9.61 0.65
CA ASP A 25 1.90 -9.56 -0.53
C ASP A 25 2.53 -8.82 -1.72
N LEU A 26 3.60 -8.04 -1.47
CA LEU A 26 4.34 -7.34 -2.51
C LEU A 26 5.47 -8.21 -3.07
N PRO A 27 5.70 -8.17 -4.40
CA PRO A 27 6.84 -8.83 -5.01
C PRO A 27 8.15 -8.29 -4.43
N ALA A 28 9.18 -9.16 -4.35
CA ALA A 28 10.45 -8.84 -3.72
C ALA A 28 11.12 -7.57 -4.28
N ASP A 29 11.00 -7.34 -5.60
CA ASP A 29 11.54 -6.16 -6.27
C ASP A 29 10.90 -4.86 -5.73
N LEU A 30 9.57 -4.84 -5.55
CA LEU A 30 8.88 -3.67 -4.98
C LEU A 30 9.19 -3.48 -3.49
N ARG A 31 9.43 -4.56 -2.73
CA ARG A 31 9.83 -4.47 -1.31
C ARG A 31 11.23 -3.89 -1.16
N ASP A 32 12.18 -4.33 -1.98
CA ASP A 32 13.54 -3.78 -2.01
C ASP A 32 13.52 -2.30 -2.43
N LEU A 33 12.73 -2.00 -3.46
CA LEU A 33 12.52 -0.64 -3.92
C LEU A 33 11.91 0.23 -2.81
N ALA A 34 10.90 -0.25 -2.09
CA ALA A 34 10.29 0.46 -0.97
C ALA A 34 11.30 0.75 0.16
N SER A 35 12.14 -0.24 0.50
CA SER A 35 13.22 -0.09 1.48
C SER A 35 14.22 1.00 1.06
N SER A 36 14.65 0.95 -0.20
CA SER A 36 15.55 1.95 -0.79
C SER A 36 14.94 3.35 -0.82
N LEU A 37 13.63 3.46 -1.08
CA LEU A 37 12.92 4.74 -1.08
C LEU A 37 12.73 5.32 0.32
N ALA A 38 12.50 4.48 1.34
CA ALA A 38 12.29 4.91 2.72
C ALA A 38 13.52 5.64 3.30
N ALA A 39 14.73 5.24 2.87
CA ALA A 39 15.99 5.88 3.25
C ALA A 39 16.25 7.23 2.55
N ARG A 40 15.51 7.56 1.49
CA ARG A 40 15.71 8.78 0.70
C ARG A 40 14.86 9.93 1.24
N SER A 41 15.35 11.16 1.10
CA SER A 41 14.55 12.37 1.44
C SER A 41 13.57 12.78 0.34
N ALA A 42 13.76 12.27 -0.86
CA ALA A 42 12.92 12.55 -2.02
C ALA A 42 12.76 11.27 -2.86
N VAL A 43 11.52 10.97 -3.22
CA VAL A 43 11.16 9.71 -3.89
C VAL A 43 10.47 10.00 -5.24
N PRO A 44 10.85 9.29 -6.31
CA PRO A 44 10.18 9.43 -7.59
C PRO A 44 8.73 8.94 -7.48
N TYR A 45 7.79 9.79 -7.87
CA TYR A 45 6.35 9.51 -7.79
C TYR A 45 5.96 8.24 -8.56
N ARG A 46 6.63 7.96 -9.68
CA ARG A 46 6.38 6.76 -10.49
C ARG A 46 6.57 5.47 -9.68
N SER A 47 7.68 5.38 -8.95
CA SER A 47 7.98 4.19 -8.13
C SER A 47 7.06 4.09 -6.92
N LEU A 48 6.75 5.23 -6.29
CA LEU A 48 5.75 5.27 -5.22
C LEU A 48 4.37 4.79 -5.70
N ARG A 49 3.94 5.24 -6.88
CA ARG A 49 2.67 4.83 -7.47
C ARG A 49 2.64 3.33 -7.74
N ASP A 50 3.76 2.75 -8.18
CA ASP A 50 3.86 1.33 -8.46
C ASP A 50 3.69 0.48 -7.20
N ILE A 51 4.40 0.86 -6.12
CA ILE A 51 4.26 0.24 -4.80
C ILE A 51 2.83 0.41 -4.28
N TRP A 52 2.27 1.62 -4.38
CA TRP A 52 0.89 1.90 -3.95
C TRP A 52 -0.12 1.05 -4.69
N CYS A 53 -0.02 0.97 -6.02
CA CYS A 53 -0.93 0.20 -6.85
C CYS A 53 -0.88 -1.29 -6.47
N ALA A 54 0.33 -1.83 -6.33
CA ALA A 54 0.53 -3.22 -5.90
C ALA A 54 0.00 -3.49 -4.48
N ALA A 55 0.23 -2.57 -3.54
CA ALA A 55 -0.26 -2.71 -2.15
C ALA A 55 -1.80 -2.58 -2.07
N SER A 56 -2.39 -1.70 -2.89
CA SER A 56 -3.83 -1.49 -2.96
C SER A 56 -4.58 -2.60 -3.70
N SER A 57 -3.86 -3.47 -4.43
CA SER A 57 -4.46 -4.61 -5.15
C SER A 57 -5.06 -5.66 -4.20
N THR A 58 -4.96 -5.47 -2.88
CA THR A 58 -5.88 -6.07 -1.91
C THR A 58 -7.26 -5.41 -1.96
N ALA A 59 -7.88 -5.32 -3.14
CA ALA A 59 -9.33 -5.19 -3.20
C ALA A 59 -9.89 -6.56 -2.78
N PRO A 60 -10.45 -6.70 -1.56
CA PRO A 60 -11.01 -7.97 -1.18
C PRO A 60 -12.27 -8.15 -2.04
N THR A 61 -12.24 -9.10 -2.96
CA THR A 61 -13.47 -9.71 -3.51
C THR A 61 -14.28 -10.43 -2.42
N SER A 62 -13.97 -10.24 -1.14
CA SER A 62 -14.93 -10.47 -0.07
C SER A 62 -15.88 -9.28 0.00
N CYS A 63 -16.76 -9.18 -1.00
CA CYS A 63 -18.15 -8.87 -0.76
C CYS A 63 -18.66 -9.91 0.26
N SER A 64 -18.31 -9.73 1.54
CA SER A 64 -18.98 -10.46 2.60
C SER A 64 -20.29 -9.70 2.80
N PRO A 65 -21.43 -10.27 2.39
CA PRO A 65 -22.71 -9.59 2.51
C PRO A 65 -22.94 -9.28 3.98
N ALA A 66 -23.39 -8.05 4.23
CA ALA A 66 -23.75 -7.56 5.54
C ALA A 66 -24.50 -8.62 6.35
N PRO A 67 -24.16 -8.83 7.64
CA PRO A 67 -24.81 -9.84 8.46
C PRO A 67 -26.31 -9.56 8.45
N SER A 68 -27.06 -10.47 7.82
CA SER A 68 -28.50 -10.43 7.77
C SER A 68 -29.01 -10.38 9.21
N HIS A 69 -29.74 -9.32 9.51
CA HIS A 69 -30.44 -9.12 10.77
C HIS A 69 -31.52 -10.20 10.89
N ALA A 70 -31.14 -11.41 11.31
CA ALA A 70 -32.07 -12.47 11.60
C ALA A 70 -32.73 -12.19 12.96
N THR A 71 -33.65 -11.22 12.96
CA THR A 71 -34.67 -11.09 14.00
C THR A 71 -35.54 -12.35 13.92
N ARG A 72 -35.22 -13.37 14.71
CA ARG A 72 -36.12 -14.49 14.93
C ARG A 72 -36.75 -14.35 16.30
N ALA A 73 -37.96 -13.83 16.25
CA ALA A 73 -38.90 -13.65 17.36
C ALA A 73 -39.30 -14.98 18.01
N MET A 74 -39.53 -14.88 19.32
CA MET A 74 -40.58 -15.50 20.14
C MET A 74 -40.87 -17.00 19.97
N SER A 75 -40.64 -17.74 21.05
CA SER A 75 -41.63 -18.67 21.63
C SER A 75 -41.49 -18.63 23.14
#